data_AF-A0A0F9L3G6-F1
#
_entry.id   AF-A0A0F9L3G6-F1
#
_cell.length_a   1.000
_cell.length_b   1.000
_cell.length_c   1.000
_cell.angle_alpha   90.00
_cell.angle_beta   90.00
_cell.angle_gamma   90.00
#
_symmetry.space_group_name_H-M   'P 1'
#
loop_
_entity.id
_entity.type
_entity.pdbx_description
1 polymer ?
#
loop_
_entity_poly.entity_id
_entity_poly.type
_entity_poly.pdbx_seq_one_letter_code
_entity_poly.pdbx_strand_id
1 'polypeptide(L)' 'MKPQCPECGLHNILHRESDDTLKCRNCGHRWPKPKKGE' A
#
# COMPACT_ATOMS: atom_id res chain seq x y z
N MET A 1 -1.86 -11.82 4.17
CA MET A 1 -2.80 -11.02 3.36
C MET A 1 -1.99 -10.08 2.47
N LYS A 2 -2.32 -9.96 1.18
CA LYS A 2 -1.69 -8.98 0.28
C LYS A 2 -2.31 -7.60 0.53
N PRO A 3 -1.53 -6.50 0.51
CA PRO A 3 -2.09 -5.16 0.71
C PRO A 3 -3.11 -4.83 -0.38
N GLN A 4 -4.20 -4.20 0.01
CA GLN A 4 -5.27 -3.71 -0.87
C GLN A 4 -5.34 -2.18 -0.74
N CYS A 5 -5.62 -1.49 -1.83
CA CYS A 5 -5.76 -0.04 -1.81
C CYS A 5 -7.07 0.35 -1.10
N PRO A 6 -7.04 1.21 -0.08
CA PRO A 6 -8.25 1.63 0.64
C PRO A 6 -9.20 2.46 -0.23
N GLU A 7 -8.70 3.15 -1.27
CA GLU A 7 -9.54 4.02 -2.11
C GLU A 7 -10.23 3.28 -3.25
N CYS A 8 -9.55 2.32 -3.88
CA CYS A 8 -10.07 1.65 -5.07
C CYS A 8 -10.27 0.14 -4.92
N GLY A 9 -9.91 -0.44 -3.77
CA GLY A 9 -10.05 -1.88 -3.52
C GLY A 9 -9.13 -2.77 -4.39
N LEU A 10 -8.23 -2.18 -5.18
CA LEU A 10 -7.33 -2.95 -6.03
C LEU A 10 -6.07 -3.39 -5.27
N HIS A 11 -5.57 -4.56 -5.64
CA HIS A 11 -4.34 -5.14 -5.09
C HIS A 11 -3.09 -4.73 -5.87
N ASN A 12 -3.20 -3.74 -6.76
CA ASN A 12 -2.11 -3.29 -7.62
C ASN A 12 -1.25 -2.24 -6.91
N ILE A 13 -0.48 -2.71 -5.92
CA ILE A 13 0.27 -1.87 -4.97
C ILE A 13 1.78 -1.97 -5.23
N LEU A 14 2.44 -0.82 -5.32
CA LEU A 14 3.89 -0.67 -5.30
C LEU A 14 4.34 -0.47 -3.86
N HIS A 15 5.23 -1.32 -3.36
CA HIS A 15 5.88 -1.14 -2.08
C HIS A 15 7.20 -0.40 -2.26
N ARG A 16 7.40 0.66 -1.47
CA ARG A 16 8.64 1.43 -1.44
C ARG A 16 9.36 1.17 -0.11
N GLU A 17 10.35 0.29 -0.15
CA GLU A 17 11.11 -0.15 1.04
C GLU A 17 11.83 1.00 1.74
N SER A 18 12.27 2.04 1.01
CA SER A 18 12.98 3.19 1.59
C SER A 18 12.19 3.97 2.65
N ASP A 19 10.86 3.95 2.58
CA ASP A 19 9.97 4.73 3.45
C ASP A 19 8.90 3.84 4.11
N ASP A 20 8.97 2.51 3.91
CA ASP A 20 7.91 1.54 4.21
C ASP A 20 6.50 2.04 3.80
N THR A 21 6.41 2.65 2.61
CA THR A 21 5.14 3.16 2.07
C THR A 21 4.62 2.27 0.95
N LEU A 22 3.30 2.22 0.85
CA LEU A 22 2.55 1.56 -0.19
C LEU A 22 1.94 2.62 -1.10
N LYS A 23 2.05 2.43 -2.43
CA LYS A 23 1.44 3.29 -3.44
C LYS A 23 0.56 2.45 -4.37
N CYS A 24 -0.69 2.84 -4.54
CA CYS A 24 -1.54 2.22 -5.56
C CYS A 24 -1.10 2.66 -6.96
N ARG A 25 -0.88 1.71 -7.87
CA ARG A 25 -0.56 2.02 -9.28
C ARG A 25 -1.77 2.52 -10.08
N ASN A 26 -2.99 2.24 -9.61
CA ASN A 26 -4.22 2.61 -10.31
C ASN A 26 -4.63 4.06 -9.98
N CYS A 27 -4.94 4.34 -8.72
CA CYS A 27 -5.38 5.68 -8.29
C CYS A 27 -4.23 6.60 -7.85
N GLY A 28 -3.02 6.07 -7.66
CA GLY A 28 -1.87 6.86 -7.19
C GLY A 28 -1.83 7.11 -5.68
N HIS A 29 -2.87 6.71 -4.93
CA HIS A 29 -2.97 6.86 -3.48
C HIS A 29 -1.75 6.26 -2.76
N ARG A 30 -1.27 6.91 -1.70
CA ARG A 30 -0.10 6.48 -0.92
C ARG A 30 -0.44 6.39 0.56
N TRP A 31 -0.03 5.31 1.22
CA TRP A 31 -0.28 5.07 2.63
C TRP A 31 0.89 4.32 3.27
N PRO A 32 1.11 4.46 4.59
CA PRO A 32 2.12 3.70 5.29
C PRO A 32 1.78 2.20 5.28
N LYS A 33 2.80 1.36 5.14
CA LYS A 33 2.64 -0.08 5.27
C LYS A 33 2.31 -0.38 6.74
N PRO A 34 1.25 -1.17 7.03
CA PRO A 34 0.99 -1.59 8.39
C PRO A 34 2.21 -2.38 8.89
N LYS A 35 2.84 -1.89 9.96
CA LYS A 35 3.86 -2.66 10.68
C LYS A 35 3.15 -3.87 11.26
N LYS A 36 3.62 -5.08 10.93
CA LYS A 36 3.15 -6.28 11.61
C LYS A 36 3.68 -6.23 13.05
N GLY A 37 2.82 -5.89 14.00
CA GLY A 37 3.15 -5.98 15.42
C GLY A 37 2.38 -4.97 16.26
N GLU A 38 1.16 -5.34 16.65
CA GLU A 38 0.54 -5.12 17.96
C GLU A 38 -0.44 -6.28 18.20
#